data_AF-A0A257AEL6-F1
#
_entry.id   AF-A0A257AEL6-F1
#
_cell.length_a   1.000
_cell.length_b   1.000
_cell.length_c   1.000
_cell.angle_alpha   90.00
_cell.angle_beta   90.00
_cell.angle_gamma   90.00
#
_symmetry.space_group_name_H-M   'P 1'
#
loop_
_entity.id
_entity.type
_entity.pdbx_description
1 polymer ?
#
loop_
_entity_poly.entity_id
_entity_poly.type
_entity_poly.pdbx_seq_one_letter_code
_entity_poly.pdbx_strand_id
1 'polypeptide(L)'
;MYDNAKERVIKNPSDDFFKEILKPYYVVTKDGQYLFACMQKGRRPDRAFYMVPDGYKLGKGQRKFNKQIGKKLYEVIDDYIKKAKIIVQEGVQGENGYEVGIKITTSIENPHSAYIAWMGKLMIFPPKGIKISCFNTIIPERLPEEYVVKIKKFWSDFDPDEPLTLYRRVLNLRIDYFGGAFKKPNLTMVWNKAEEEGLISYHAGCSDGRILKGLSGTGKTTLTVGKDIEQDDALVGLPIYENEKVKKVKLIGLEAASFAKSEGLNEKSPEWKGLMSSKKGVFKSRGIEF
;
A
#
# COMPACT_ATOMS: atom_id res chain seq x y z
N MET A 1 -17.93 17.83 -19.45
CA MET A 1 -17.08 18.98 -19.07
C MET A 1 -16.65 18.75 -17.63
N TYR A 2 -15.40 18.39 -17.38
CA TYR A 2 -14.95 17.98 -16.05
C TYR A 2 -14.08 19.07 -15.41
N ASP A 3 -14.61 19.67 -14.36
CA ASP A 3 -14.02 20.78 -13.58
C ASP A 3 -12.80 20.38 -12.73
N ASN A 4 -12.46 19.09 -12.65
CA ASN A 4 -11.52 18.57 -11.66
C ASN A 4 -10.03 18.81 -11.98
N ALA A 5 -9.69 19.32 -13.17
CA ALA A 5 -8.29 19.62 -13.50
C ALA A 5 -7.72 20.77 -12.67
N LYS A 6 -8.59 21.68 -12.17
CA LYS A 6 -8.23 22.84 -11.35
C LYS A 6 -8.31 22.59 -9.83
N GLU A 7 -8.96 21.52 -9.39
CA GLU A 7 -9.04 21.21 -7.97
C GLU A 7 -7.70 20.74 -7.43
N ARG A 8 -7.26 21.39 -6.35
CA ARG A 8 -6.03 21.03 -5.64
C ARG A 8 -6.18 19.70 -4.89
N VAL A 9 -7.36 19.38 -4.38
CA VAL A 9 -7.61 18.18 -3.58
C VAL A 9 -8.63 17.29 -4.29
N ILE A 10 -8.16 16.16 -4.81
CA ILE A 10 -8.96 15.23 -5.60
C ILE A 10 -9.28 14.02 -4.74
N LYS A 11 -10.54 13.87 -4.33
CA LYS A 11 -10.97 12.80 -3.41
C LYS A 11 -11.50 11.58 -4.17
N ASN A 12 -10.99 10.40 -3.85
CA ASN A 12 -11.44 9.11 -4.39
C ASN A 12 -11.74 9.12 -5.91
N PRO A 13 -10.80 9.55 -6.76
CA PRO A 13 -11.03 9.69 -8.19
C PRO A 13 -11.49 8.39 -8.88
N SER A 14 -12.23 8.54 -9.98
CA SER A 14 -12.66 7.45 -10.86
C SER A 14 -11.49 6.93 -11.70
N ASP A 15 -11.66 5.75 -12.31
CA ASP A 15 -10.67 5.23 -13.26
C ASP A 15 -10.52 6.14 -14.49
N ASP A 16 -11.59 6.82 -14.91
CA ASP A 16 -11.54 7.72 -16.07
C ASP A 16 -10.68 8.97 -15.78
N PHE A 17 -10.75 9.52 -14.56
CA PHE A 17 -9.83 10.57 -14.13
C PHE A 17 -8.37 10.12 -14.29
N PHE A 18 -8.05 8.91 -13.84
CA PHE A 18 -6.68 8.39 -13.94
C PHE A 18 -6.27 8.15 -15.38
N LYS A 19 -7.15 7.56 -16.20
CA LYS A 19 -6.89 7.35 -17.64
C LYS A 19 -6.58 8.67 -18.34
N GLU A 20 -7.30 9.74 -18.03
CA GLU A 20 -7.11 11.07 -18.62
C GLU A 20 -5.79 11.70 -18.18
N ILE A 21 -5.56 11.83 -16.87
CA ILE A 21 -4.37 12.52 -16.35
C ILE A 21 -3.07 11.77 -16.66
N LEU A 22 -3.13 10.42 -16.69
CA LEU A 22 -1.96 9.60 -16.96
C LEU A 22 -1.75 9.28 -18.44
N LYS A 23 -2.71 9.60 -19.33
CA LYS A 23 -2.62 9.34 -20.78
C LYS A 23 -1.27 9.74 -21.40
N PRO A 24 -0.65 10.87 -21.02
CA PRO A 24 0.65 11.26 -21.59
C PRO A 24 1.85 10.44 -21.08
N TYR A 25 1.70 9.62 -20.04
CA TYR A 25 2.80 9.05 -19.27
C TYR A 25 2.83 7.51 -19.22
N TYR A 26 1.88 6.83 -19.86
CA TYR A 26 1.89 5.37 -19.97
C TYR A 26 1.86 4.90 -21.42
N VAL A 27 2.24 3.64 -21.60
CA VAL A 27 1.98 2.90 -22.84
C VAL A 27 0.86 1.89 -22.59
N VAL A 28 -0.06 1.76 -23.55
CA VAL A 28 -1.05 0.67 -23.54
C VAL A 28 -0.43 -0.53 -24.25
N THR A 29 -0.38 -1.66 -23.57
CA THR A 29 0.12 -2.92 -24.13
C THR A 29 -0.89 -3.54 -25.11
N LYS A 30 -0.45 -4.51 -25.94
CA LYS A 30 -1.31 -5.21 -26.92
C LYS A 30 -2.60 -5.81 -26.31
N ASP A 31 -2.54 -6.17 -25.04
CA ASP A 31 -3.59 -6.83 -24.26
C ASP A 31 -4.46 -5.83 -23.46
N GLY A 32 -4.15 -4.54 -23.54
CA GLY A 32 -4.93 -3.44 -22.96
C GLY A 32 -4.51 -3.05 -21.53
N GLN A 33 -3.31 -3.41 -21.09
CA GLN A 33 -2.76 -3.04 -19.79
C GLN A 33 -2.00 -1.71 -19.88
N TYR A 34 -1.88 -1.02 -18.75
CA TYR A 34 -1.12 0.23 -18.65
C TYR A 34 0.29 -0.06 -18.12
N LEU A 35 1.30 0.34 -18.88
CA LEU A 35 2.69 0.24 -18.48
C LEU A 35 3.17 1.56 -17.88
N PHE A 36 3.49 1.53 -16.59
CA PHE A 36 4.10 2.65 -15.86
C PHE A 36 5.57 2.37 -15.56
N ALA A 37 6.39 3.41 -15.52
CA ALA A 37 7.79 3.34 -15.11
C ALA A 37 7.97 3.98 -13.72
N CYS A 38 8.95 3.47 -12.97
CA CYS A 38 9.41 4.10 -11.74
C CYS A 38 10.94 4.11 -11.73
N MET A 39 11.53 5.08 -11.04
CA MET A 39 12.98 5.22 -10.88
C MET A 39 13.54 4.14 -9.97
N GLN A 40 12.76 3.69 -8.99
CA GLN A 40 13.18 2.70 -8.01
C GLN A 40 12.82 1.28 -8.46
N LYS A 41 13.82 0.42 -8.60
CA LYS A 41 13.65 -1.00 -8.96
C LYS A 41 12.91 -1.84 -7.89
N GLY A 42 12.71 -1.29 -6.70
CA GLY A 42 12.10 -2.01 -5.59
C GLY A 42 12.06 -1.20 -4.30
N ARG A 43 11.75 -1.90 -3.20
CA ARG A 43 11.67 -1.30 -1.86
C ARG A 43 13.05 -0.82 -1.39
N ARG A 44 13.04 0.20 -0.52
CA ARG A 44 14.22 0.74 0.16
C ARG A 44 14.17 0.46 1.68
N PRO A 45 14.32 -0.80 2.13
CA PRO A 45 14.35 -1.12 3.56
C PRO A 45 15.52 -0.43 4.28
N ASP A 46 16.61 -0.19 3.56
CA ASP A 46 17.75 0.63 3.95
C ASP A 46 17.41 2.12 4.11
N ARG A 47 16.17 2.54 3.84
CA ARG A 47 15.64 3.90 4.09
C ARG A 47 14.31 3.89 4.86
N ALA A 48 13.94 2.76 5.45
CA ALA A 48 12.80 2.65 6.35
C ALA A 48 13.22 2.87 7.80
N PHE A 49 12.48 3.70 8.52
CA PHE A 49 12.74 4.07 9.91
C PHE A 49 11.46 4.15 10.75
N TYR A 50 11.57 3.89 12.04
CA TYR A 50 10.44 3.73 12.94
C TYR A 50 10.52 4.70 14.12
N MET A 51 9.44 5.46 14.35
CA MET A 51 9.28 6.28 15.55
C MET A 51 8.49 5.50 16.59
N VAL A 52 9.19 4.74 17.42
CA VAL A 52 8.56 3.84 18.41
C VAL A 52 8.51 4.46 19.81
N PRO A 53 7.57 4.04 20.68
CA PRO A 53 7.58 4.39 22.10
C PRO A 53 8.87 3.99 22.81
N ASP A 54 9.12 4.58 23.97
CA ASP A 54 10.25 4.16 24.82
C ASP A 54 10.00 2.74 25.33
N GLY A 55 11.06 1.94 25.44
CA GLY A 55 10.96 0.51 25.77
C GLY A 55 10.53 -0.41 24.61
N TYR A 56 9.99 0.12 23.51
CA TYR A 56 9.59 -0.73 22.37
C TYR A 56 10.81 -1.31 21.64
N LYS A 57 10.80 -2.63 21.47
CA LYS A 57 11.87 -3.40 20.82
C LYS A 57 11.54 -3.57 19.33
N LEU A 58 12.39 -2.98 18.49
CA LEU A 58 12.34 -3.19 17.05
C LEU A 58 12.83 -4.60 16.67
N GLY A 59 12.28 -5.13 15.59
CA GLY A 59 12.73 -6.38 14.97
C GLY A 59 14.11 -6.25 14.32
N LYS A 60 14.69 -7.39 13.94
CA LYS A 60 16.01 -7.46 13.29
C LYS A 60 16.04 -6.62 12.01
N GLY A 61 17.02 -5.72 11.91
CA GLY A 61 17.22 -4.85 10.73
C GLY A 61 16.30 -3.63 10.65
N GLN A 62 15.33 -3.47 11.55
CA GLN A 62 14.55 -2.24 11.66
C GLN A 62 15.37 -1.17 12.41
N ARG A 63 15.20 0.09 12.02
CA ARG A 63 15.99 1.21 12.55
C ARG A 63 15.11 2.24 13.21
N LYS A 64 15.51 2.69 14.40
CA LYS A 64 14.83 3.78 15.11
C LYS A 64 15.08 5.09 14.37
N PHE A 65 14.09 5.97 14.41
CA PHE A 65 14.22 7.36 13.98
C PHE A 65 14.15 8.30 15.20
N ASN A 66 14.84 9.43 15.14
CA ASN A 66 14.74 10.45 16.17
C ASN A 66 13.32 11.03 16.21
N LYS A 67 12.61 10.86 17.34
CA LYS A 67 11.20 11.25 17.46
C LYS A 67 10.99 12.77 17.34
N GLN A 68 11.93 13.58 17.83
CA GLN A 68 11.81 15.05 17.79
C GLN A 68 11.98 15.56 16.36
N ILE A 69 12.99 15.07 15.63
CA ILE A 69 13.19 15.38 14.21
C ILE A 69 11.97 14.92 13.40
N GLY A 70 11.49 13.69 13.65
CA GLY A 70 10.34 13.15 12.95
C GLY A 70 9.07 13.98 13.14
N LYS A 71 8.78 14.45 14.37
CA LYS A 71 7.63 15.33 14.65
C LYS A 71 7.72 16.65 13.86
N LYS A 72 8.87 17.32 13.89
CA LYS A 72 9.09 18.56 13.11
C LYS A 72 8.99 18.32 11.61
N LEU A 73 9.46 17.16 11.13
CA LEU A 73 9.31 16.78 9.73
C LEU A 73 7.83 16.66 9.35
N TYR A 74 7.00 15.99 10.15
CA TYR A 74 5.55 15.93 9.92
C TYR A 74 4.90 17.31 9.83
N GLU A 75 5.28 18.24 10.70
CA GLU A 75 4.75 19.62 10.67
C GLU A 75 5.06 20.34 9.35
N VAL A 76 6.29 20.19 8.85
CA VAL A 76 6.70 20.76 7.55
C VAL A 76 5.95 20.09 6.39
N ILE A 77 5.78 18.77 6.43
CA ILE A 77 5.05 18.04 5.40
C ILE A 77 3.55 18.39 5.41
N ASP A 78 2.95 18.57 6.59
CA ASP A 78 1.56 19.00 6.71
C ASP A 78 1.37 20.42 6.12
N ASP A 79 2.34 21.33 6.27
CA ASP A 79 2.33 22.65 5.58
C ASP A 79 2.42 22.49 4.05
N TYR A 80 3.29 21.60 3.56
CA TYR A 80 3.42 21.32 2.13
C TYR A 80 2.13 20.76 1.51
N ILE A 81 1.54 19.72 2.11
CA ILE A 81 0.33 19.06 1.62
C ILE A 81 -0.89 19.99 1.59
N LYS A 82 -0.93 21.04 2.43
CA LYS A 82 -1.97 22.08 2.36
C LYS A 82 -1.91 22.91 1.09
N LYS A 83 -0.78 22.94 0.38
CA LYS A 83 -0.56 23.75 -0.82
C LYS A 83 -0.37 22.92 -2.08
N ALA A 84 0.12 21.69 -1.94
CA ALA A 84 0.30 20.77 -3.05
C ALA A 84 -1.03 20.30 -3.66
N LYS A 85 -1.01 19.96 -4.95
CA LYS A 85 -2.04 19.18 -5.65
C LYS A 85 -1.93 17.72 -5.22
N ILE A 86 -3.01 17.20 -4.65
CA ILE A 86 -3.02 15.89 -4.00
C ILE A 86 -4.23 15.07 -4.42
N ILE A 87 -4.04 13.75 -4.41
CA ILE A 87 -5.11 12.75 -4.41
C ILE A 87 -5.28 12.25 -2.98
N VAL A 88 -6.52 12.25 -2.48
CA VAL A 88 -6.88 11.65 -1.20
C VAL A 88 -7.73 10.43 -1.46
N GLN A 89 -7.23 9.26 -1.09
CA GLN A 89 -7.94 7.99 -1.17
C GLN A 89 -8.31 7.52 0.23
N GLU A 90 -9.60 7.31 0.43
CA GLU A 90 -10.14 6.66 1.61
C GLU A 90 -10.70 5.30 1.17
N GLY A 91 -10.53 4.29 2.01
CA GLY A 91 -10.96 2.94 1.69
C GLY A 91 -10.79 2.01 2.87
N VAL A 92 -10.92 0.72 2.59
CA VAL A 92 -10.80 -0.35 3.58
C VAL A 92 -9.71 -1.31 3.14
N GLN A 93 -8.87 -1.74 4.08
CA GLN A 93 -8.04 -2.93 3.93
C GLN A 93 -8.55 -4.00 4.87
N GLY A 94 -8.73 -5.21 4.36
CA GLY A 94 -9.43 -6.27 5.06
C GLY A 94 -10.75 -6.68 4.41
N GLU A 95 -11.02 -7.98 4.39
CA GLU A 95 -12.29 -8.58 4.02
C GLU A 95 -13.25 -8.67 5.22
N ASN A 96 -14.48 -9.11 4.97
CA ASN A 96 -15.48 -9.26 6.02
C ASN A 96 -14.98 -10.15 7.18
N GLY A 97 -15.07 -9.63 8.40
CA GLY A 97 -14.55 -10.24 9.63
C GLY A 97 -13.35 -9.51 10.22
N TYR A 98 -12.61 -8.73 9.42
CA TYR A 98 -11.59 -7.82 9.92
C TYR A 98 -11.34 -6.71 8.90
N GLU A 99 -11.70 -5.47 9.24
CA GLU A 99 -11.66 -4.34 8.32
C GLU A 99 -11.01 -3.13 9.00
N VAL A 100 -10.07 -2.51 8.29
CA VAL A 100 -9.36 -1.32 8.77
C VAL A 100 -9.58 -0.16 7.80
N GLY A 101 -10.08 0.96 8.33
CA GLY A 101 -10.22 2.19 7.58
C GLY A 101 -8.85 2.85 7.34
N ILE A 102 -8.53 3.12 6.08
CA ILE A 102 -7.26 3.71 5.67
C ILE A 102 -7.46 5.00 4.88
N LYS A 103 -6.53 5.94 5.06
CA LYS A 103 -6.45 7.19 4.30
C LYS A 103 -5.06 7.38 3.73
N ILE A 104 -5.00 7.51 2.41
CA ILE A 104 -3.77 7.73 1.67
C ILE A 104 -3.83 9.11 1.01
N THR A 105 -2.82 9.91 1.24
CA THR A 105 -2.64 11.21 0.60
C THR A 105 -1.42 11.12 -0.30
N THR A 106 -1.61 11.24 -1.61
CA THR A 106 -0.53 11.18 -2.60
C THR A 106 -0.38 12.54 -3.25
N SER A 107 0.81 13.13 -3.17
CA SER A 107 1.15 14.32 -3.95
C SER A 107 1.25 13.97 -5.44
N ILE A 108 0.69 14.83 -6.27
CA ILE A 108 0.73 14.74 -7.73
C ILE A 108 1.18 16.06 -8.36
N GLU A 109 2.00 16.84 -7.64
CA GLU A 109 2.74 17.97 -8.24
C GLU A 109 3.57 17.51 -9.44
N ASN A 110 4.06 16.26 -9.39
CA ASN A 110 4.38 15.51 -10.61
C ASN A 110 3.17 14.65 -11.01
N PRO A 111 2.47 14.95 -12.12
CA PRO A 111 1.28 14.20 -12.54
C PRO A 111 1.54 12.71 -12.78
N HIS A 112 2.77 12.32 -13.15
CA HIS A 112 3.14 10.92 -13.34
C HIS A 112 2.92 10.10 -12.06
N SER A 113 3.10 10.69 -10.88
CA SER A 113 2.90 10.02 -9.59
C SER A 113 1.47 9.54 -9.33
N ALA A 114 0.48 9.99 -10.11
CA ALA A 114 -0.90 9.55 -9.98
C ALA A 114 -1.08 8.04 -10.22
N TYR A 115 -0.16 7.35 -10.91
CA TYR A 115 -0.27 5.88 -11.08
C TYR A 115 -0.20 5.14 -9.74
N ILE A 116 0.54 5.66 -8.75
CA ILE A 116 0.66 5.04 -7.41
C ILE A 116 -0.72 5.02 -6.75
N ALA A 117 -1.45 6.13 -6.86
CA ALA A 117 -2.81 6.24 -6.37
C ALA A 117 -3.78 5.36 -7.18
N TRP A 118 -3.61 5.29 -8.51
CA TRP A 118 -4.46 4.43 -9.34
C TRP A 118 -4.31 2.94 -9.00
N MET A 119 -3.07 2.44 -8.95
CA MET A 119 -2.78 1.09 -8.50
C MET A 119 -3.28 0.87 -7.07
N GLY A 120 -3.13 1.88 -6.21
CA GLY A 120 -3.63 1.86 -4.84
C GLY A 120 -5.14 1.67 -4.76
N LYS A 121 -5.91 2.34 -5.64
CA LYS A 121 -7.36 2.20 -5.77
C LYS A 121 -7.76 0.74 -6.00
N LEU A 122 -7.02 0.03 -6.85
CA LEU A 122 -7.30 -1.36 -7.21
C LEU A 122 -6.94 -2.33 -6.08
N MET A 123 -5.96 -1.98 -5.24
CA MET A 123 -5.46 -2.84 -4.16
C MET A 123 -6.27 -2.79 -2.87
N ILE A 124 -7.15 -1.80 -2.71
CA ILE A 124 -7.93 -1.58 -1.48
C ILE A 124 -9.43 -1.69 -1.77
N PHE A 125 -10.22 -2.06 -0.77
CA PHE A 125 -11.67 -2.09 -0.89
C PHE A 125 -12.23 -0.66 -0.82
N PRO A 126 -13.37 -0.39 -1.50
CA PRO A 126 -14.06 0.90 -1.40
C PRO A 126 -14.43 1.28 0.04
N PRO A 127 -14.67 2.57 0.34
CA PRO A 127 -15.16 3.02 1.65
C PRO A 127 -16.45 2.30 2.09
N LYS A 128 -16.50 1.87 3.36
CA LYS A 128 -17.67 1.21 3.97
C LYS A 128 -18.15 1.84 5.30
N GLY A 129 -17.85 3.12 5.53
CA GLY A 129 -18.18 3.79 6.80
C GLY A 129 -17.32 3.36 8.00
N ILE A 130 -16.25 2.59 7.76
CA ILE A 130 -15.26 2.23 8.78
C ILE A 130 -14.44 3.46 9.17
N LYS A 131 -14.23 3.67 10.47
CA LYS A 131 -13.40 4.77 10.99
C LYS A 131 -11.97 4.65 10.47
N ILE A 132 -11.43 5.73 9.93
CA ILE A 132 -10.03 5.80 9.50
C ILE A 132 -9.10 5.73 10.70
N SER A 133 -8.18 4.77 10.70
CA SER A 133 -7.16 4.58 11.73
C SER A 133 -5.73 4.54 11.19
N CYS A 134 -5.53 4.21 9.91
CA CYS A 134 -4.22 4.18 9.29
C CYS A 134 -4.07 5.29 8.24
N PHE A 135 -2.91 5.96 8.24
CA PHE A 135 -2.66 7.13 7.42
C PHE A 135 -1.33 6.98 6.70
N ASN A 136 -1.31 7.16 5.38
CA ASN A 136 -0.09 7.15 4.58
C ASN A 136 -0.01 8.40 3.72
N THR A 137 1.07 9.17 3.86
CA THR A 137 1.37 10.32 3.00
C THR A 137 2.51 9.95 2.06
N ILE A 138 2.30 10.10 0.75
CA ILE A 138 3.24 9.73 -0.31
C ILE A 138 3.59 10.98 -1.11
N ILE A 139 4.88 11.33 -1.12
CA ILE A 139 5.44 12.45 -1.88
C ILE A 139 6.63 11.90 -2.71
N PRO A 140 6.38 11.42 -3.94
CA PRO A 140 7.42 10.80 -4.76
C PRO A 140 8.45 11.78 -5.32
N GLU A 141 8.03 13.02 -5.59
CA GLU A 141 8.84 14.11 -6.12
C GLU A 141 9.74 14.76 -5.07
N ARG A 142 10.72 15.54 -5.54
CA ARG A 142 11.54 16.39 -4.68
C ARG A 142 10.67 17.47 -4.04
N LEU A 143 10.80 17.64 -2.72
CA LEU A 143 10.18 18.78 -2.05
C LEU A 143 10.73 20.10 -2.63
N PRO A 144 9.88 21.14 -2.76
CA PRO A 144 10.35 22.47 -3.14
C PRO A 144 11.40 22.99 -2.16
N GLU A 145 12.33 23.82 -2.67
CA GLU A 145 13.51 24.26 -1.91
C GLU A 145 13.14 24.97 -0.60
N GLU A 146 12.03 25.71 -0.57
CA GLU A 146 11.54 26.36 0.65
C GLU A 146 11.27 25.37 1.80
N TYR A 147 10.80 24.15 1.52
CA TYR A 147 10.59 23.11 2.52
C TYR A 147 11.89 22.40 2.89
N VAL A 148 12.79 22.19 1.91
CA VAL A 148 14.13 21.63 2.15
C VAL A 148 14.91 22.52 3.13
N VAL A 149 14.93 23.84 2.90
CA VAL A 149 15.56 24.81 3.80
C VAL A 149 14.92 24.79 5.18
N LYS A 150 13.58 24.69 5.29
CA LYS A 150 12.90 24.55 6.59
C LYS A 150 13.33 23.29 7.34
N ILE A 151 13.46 22.14 6.66
CA ILE A 151 13.89 20.88 7.28
C ILE A 151 15.34 20.97 7.75
N LYS A 152 16.24 21.51 6.91
CA LYS A 152 17.66 21.64 7.24
C LYS A 152 17.96 22.48 8.48
N LYS A 153 17.05 23.37 8.89
CA LYS A 153 17.16 24.13 10.16
C LYS A 153 17.13 23.26 11.42
N PHE A 154 16.47 22.10 11.39
CA PHE A 154 16.42 21.18 12.54
C PHE A 154 16.98 19.79 12.24
N TRP A 155 17.34 19.52 11.00
CA TRP A 155 18.01 18.31 10.55
C TRP A 155 19.01 18.67 9.43
N SER A 156 20.20 19.14 9.83
CA SER A 156 21.24 19.65 8.92
C SER A 156 21.61 18.66 7.81
N ASP A 157 21.66 17.38 8.17
CA ASP A 157 22.11 16.29 7.29
C ASP A 157 20.99 15.74 6.41
N PHE A 158 19.83 16.40 6.37
CA PHE A 158 18.73 16.00 5.49
C PHE A 158 19.13 16.15 4.02
N ASP A 159 19.16 15.02 3.31
CA ASP A 159 19.30 14.95 1.87
C ASP A 159 17.91 14.88 1.19
N PRO A 160 17.50 15.89 0.40
CA PRO A 160 16.19 15.91 -0.26
C PRO A 160 16.05 14.92 -1.42
N ASP A 161 17.14 14.29 -1.84
CA ASP A 161 17.18 13.29 -2.92
C ASP A 161 17.26 11.86 -2.38
N GLU A 162 17.56 11.68 -1.09
CA GLU A 162 17.50 10.36 -0.47
C GLU A 162 16.06 9.95 -0.10
N PRO A 163 15.64 8.72 -0.44
CA PRO A 163 14.36 8.18 0.00
C PRO A 163 14.23 8.11 1.51
N LEU A 164 12.99 8.23 2.00
CA LEU A 164 12.66 8.08 3.42
C LEU A 164 11.26 7.48 3.57
N THR A 165 11.16 6.37 4.31
CA THR A 165 9.88 5.90 4.87
C THR A 165 9.93 6.02 6.39
N LEU A 166 8.95 6.71 6.98
CA LEU A 166 8.86 6.90 8.43
C LEU A 166 7.55 6.30 8.96
N TYR A 167 7.63 5.41 9.96
CA TYR A 167 6.47 4.73 10.56
C TYR A 167 6.05 5.36 11.91
N ARG A 168 4.84 5.97 11.94
CA ARG A 168 3.98 6.35 13.10
C ARG A 168 2.54 6.57 12.62
N ARG A 169 2.35 7.63 11.83
CA ARG A 169 1.59 7.59 10.56
C ARG A 169 2.65 7.29 9.49
N VAL A 170 2.31 6.72 8.34
CA VAL A 170 3.33 6.49 7.32
C VAL A 170 3.58 7.79 6.55
N LEU A 171 4.86 8.14 6.40
CA LEU A 171 5.32 9.17 5.48
C LEU A 171 6.35 8.55 4.53
N ASN A 172 6.16 8.73 3.23
CA ASN A 172 7.10 8.36 2.19
C ASN A 172 7.55 9.61 1.42
N LEU A 173 8.85 9.88 1.44
CA LEU A 173 9.51 10.92 0.63
C LEU A 173 10.42 10.25 -0.40
N ARG A 174 10.39 10.72 -1.65
CA ARG A 174 11.24 10.22 -2.75
C ARG A 174 11.12 8.72 -2.99
N ILE A 175 9.93 8.17 -2.79
CA ILE A 175 9.62 6.77 -3.11
C ILE A 175 8.52 6.77 -4.16
N ASP A 176 8.87 6.37 -5.37
CA ASP A 176 7.94 6.24 -6.49
C ASP A 176 7.56 4.77 -6.76
N TYR A 177 8.32 3.80 -6.26
CA TYR A 177 7.94 2.40 -6.40
C TYR A 177 6.65 2.08 -5.62
N PHE A 178 5.59 1.66 -6.32
CA PHE A 178 4.27 1.35 -5.75
C PHE A 178 4.34 0.41 -4.54
N GLY A 179 5.12 -0.68 -4.66
CA GLY A 179 5.29 -1.66 -3.59
C GLY A 179 6.00 -1.09 -2.35
N GLY A 180 6.77 -0.01 -2.51
CA GLY A 180 7.54 0.67 -1.47
C GLY A 180 6.81 1.83 -0.82
N ALA A 181 6.02 2.60 -1.57
CA ALA A 181 5.29 3.77 -1.06
C ALA A 181 3.88 3.43 -0.59
N PHE A 182 3.19 2.53 -1.27
CA PHE A 182 1.77 2.25 -1.04
C PHE A 182 1.57 0.87 -0.41
N LYS A 183 1.86 -0.22 -1.16
CA LYS A 183 1.47 -1.59 -0.77
C LYS A 183 2.00 -1.99 0.60
N LYS A 184 3.33 -2.07 0.75
CA LYS A 184 3.93 -2.59 1.98
C LYS A 184 3.79 -1.66 3.19
N PRO A 185 3.94 -0.33 3.08
CA PRO A 185 3.72 0.53 4.23
C PRO A 185 2.28 0.47 4.76
N ASN A 186 1.28 0.38 3.88
CA ASN A 186 -0.12 0.22 4.29
C ASN A 186 -0.33 -1.13 5.01
N LEU A 187 0.17 -2.24 4.44
CA LEU A 187 0.12 -3.55 5.10
C LEU A 187 0.80 -3.55 6.47
N THR A 188 1.96 -2.92 6.62
CA THR A 188 2.63 -2.79 7.93
C THR A 188 1.75 -2.07 8.96
N MET A 189 1.05 -1.00 8.58
CA MET A 189 0.13 -0.32 9.50
C MET A 189 -1.06 -1.19 9.89
N VAL A 190 -1.65 -1.89 8.92
CA VAL A 190 -2.81 -2.76 9.14
C VAL A 190 -2.45 -3.96 9.99
N TRP A 191 -1.30 -4.60 9.75
CA TRP A 191 -0.79 -5.70 10.58
C TRP A 191 -0.51 -5.25 12.01
N ASN A 192 0.16 -4.11 12.21
CA ASN A 192 0.41 -3.61 13.56
C ASN A 192 -0.90 -3.37 14.34
N LYS A 193 -1.94 -2.85 13.66
CA LYS A 193 -3.27 -2.66 14.25
C LYS A 193 -3.95 -3.98 14.54
N ALA A 194 -3.87 -4.95 13.63
CA ALA A 194 -4.44 -6.27 13.82
C ALA A 194 -3.81 -6.98 15.02
N GLU A 195 -2.49 -6.89 15.17
CA GLU A 195 -1.76 -7.43 16.33
C GLU A 195 -2.12 -6.74 17.64
N GLU A 196 -2.33 -5.41 17.63
CA GLU A 196 -2.85 -4.66 18.78
C GLU A 196 -4.24 -5.15 19.19
N GLU A 197 -5.04 -5.62 18.23
CA GLU A 197 -6.40 -6.15 18.43
C GLU A 197 -6.43 -7.67 18.68
N GLY A 198 -5.27 -8.32 18.80
CA GLY A 198 -5.14 -9.74 19.13
C GLY A 198 -5.19 -10.71 17.95
N LEU A 199 -5.13 -10.22 16.71
CA LEU A 199 -5.01 -11.04 15.51
C LEU A 199 -3.55 -11.40 15.21
N ILE A 200 -3.37 -12.41 14.35
CA ILE A 200 -2.05 -12.89 13.93
C ILE A 200 -1.80 -12.46 12.49
N SER A 201 -0.71 -11.72 12.25
CA SER A 201 -0.31 -11.29 10.91
C SER A 201 0.33 -12.43 10.11
N TYR A 202 -0.07 -12.59 8.85
CA TYR A 202 0.54 -13.56 7.94
C TYR A 202 0.97 -12.88 6.63
N HIS A 203 2.26 -12.97 6.31
CA HIS A 203 2.78 -12.71 4.97
C HIS A 203 2.71 -14.01 4.13
N ALA A 204 1.52 -14.32 3.63
CA ALA A 204 1.21 -15.59 2.97
C ALA A 204 0.09 -15.43 1.94
N GLY A 205 0.03 -16.36 0.99
CA GLY A 205 -1.16 -16.54 0.14
C GLY A 205 -2.07 -17.63 0.69
N CYS A 206 -3.35 -17.60 0.30
CA CYS A 206 -4.35 -18.60 0.65
C CYS A 206 -5.16 -19.01 -0.60
N SER A 207 -5.42 -20.32 -0.70
CA SER A 207 -6.36 -20.90 -1.66
C SER A 207 -6.82 -22.26 -1.12
N ASP A 208 -8.14 -22.52 -1.14
CA ASP A 208 -8.77 -23.77 -0.69
C ASP A 208 -8.34 -24.19 0.73
N GLY A 209 -8.28 -23.23 1.66
CA GLY A 209 -7.88 -23.49 3.05
C GLY A 209 -6.40 -23.82 3.28
N ARG A 210 -5.54 -23.67 2.26
CA ARG A 210 -4.07 -23.86 2.39
C ARG A 210 -3.36 -22.51 2.52
N ILE A 211 -2.56 -22.36 3.57
CA ILE A 211 -1.66 -21.22 3.75
C ILE A 211 -0.31 -21.52 3.11
N LEU A 212 0.10 -20.70 2.15
CA LEU A 212 1.42 -20.75 1.54
C LEU A 212 2.28 -19.58 2.03
N LYS A 213 3.13 -19.85 3.02
CA LYS A 213 4.13 -18.89 3.54
C LYS A 213 5.34 -18.83 2.61
N GLY A 214 5.80 -17.63 2.30
CA GLY A 214 6.98 -17.45 1.44
C GLY A 214 7.36 -15.98 1.26
N LEU A 215 8.62 -15.71 0.93
CA LEU A 215 9.08 -14.35 0.61
C LEU A 215 8.60 -13.92 -0.80
N SER A 216 8.92 -12.70 -1.22
CA SER A 216 8.56 -12.24 -2.57
C SER A 216 9.37 -12.99 -3.63
N GLY A 217 8.68 -13.59 -4.61
CA GLY A 217 9.31 -14.38 -5.68
C GLY A 217 9.53 -15.86 -5.38
N THR A 218 9.04 -16.37 -4.24
CA THR A 218 9.16 -17.79 -3.89
C THR A 218 7.95 -18.63 -4.33
N GLY A 219 7.20 -18.16 -5.34
CA GLY A 219 6.07 -18.90 -5.90
C GLY A 219 4.73 -18.80 -5.15
N LYS A 220 4.57 -17.95 -4.12
CA LYS A 220 3.28 -17.78 -3.42
C LYS A 220 2.14 -17.53 -4.41
N THR A 221 2.26 -16.45 -5.19
CA THR A 221 1.30 -16.06 -6.23
C THR A 221 1.12 -17.17 -7.26
N THR A 222 2.19 -17.76 -7.79
CA THR A 222 2.10 -18.85 -8.78
C THR A 222 1.34 -20.07 -8.28
N LEU A 223 1.45 -20.40 -6.98
CA LEU A 223 0.84 -21.57 -6.36
C LEU A 223 -0.55 -21.30 -5.77
N THR A 224 -0.94 -20.03 -5.56
CA THR A 224 -2.27 -19.64 -5.08
C THR A 224 -3.17 -19.02 -6.15
N VAL A 225 -2.61 -18.50 -7.25
CA VAL A 225 -3.36 -18.00 -8.41
C VAL A 225 -3.80 -19.20 -9.27
N GLY A 226 -4.89 -19.84 -8.85
CA GLY A 226 -5.61 -20.89 -9.58
C GLY A 226 -6.96 -20.40 -10.13
N LYS A 227 -7.93 -21.32 -10.27
CA LYS A 227 -9.34 -20.95 -10.53
C LYS A 227 -10.00 -20.28 -9.31
N ASP A 228 -9.51 -20.60 -8.11
CA ASP A 228 -10.11 -20.27 -6.82
C ASP A 228 -9.11 -19.51 -5.92
N ILE A 229 -8.55 -18.41 -6.44
CA ILE A 229 -7.68 -17.55 -5.62
C ILE A 229 -8.50 -16.78 -4.58
N GLU A 230 -8.08 -16.90 -3.31
CA GLU A 230 -8.62 -16.09 -2.22
C GLU A 230 -7.70 -14.89 -1.96
N GLN A 231 -6.40 -15.13 -1.72
CA GLN A 231 -5.39 -14.09 -1.46
C GLN A 231 -3.98 -14.52 -1.90
N ASP A 232 -3.14 -13.62 -2.41
CA ASP A 232 -1.78 -13.95 -2.88
C ASP A 232 -0.64 -13.56 -1.93
N ASP A 233 -0.85 -12.60 -1.04
CA ASP A 233 0.28 -11.98 -0.32
C ASP A 233 0.01 -11.59 1.13
N ALA A 234 -1.19 -11.15 1.54
CA ALA A 234 -1.39 -10.59 2.86
C ALA A 234 -2.70 -11.01 3.54
N LEU A 235 -2.57 -11.55 4.74
CA LEU A 235 -3.66 -12.11 5.54
C LEU A 235 -3.51 -11.72 7.02
N VAL A 236 -4.62 -11.77 7.75
CA VAL A 236 -4.64 -11.89 9.21
C VAL A 236 -5.39 -13.16 9.61
N GLY A 237 -5.01 -13.74 10.75
CA GLY A 237 -5.75 -14.81 11.39
C GLY A 237 -6.44 -14.30 12.63
N LEU A 238 -7.76 -14.48 12.69
CA LEU A 238 -8.56 -14.28 13.88
C LEU A 238 -8.62 -15.59 14.68
N PRO A 239 -8.02 -15.66 15.88
CA PRO A 239 -8.08 -16.85 16.71
C PRO A 239 -9.50 -17.09 17.25
N ILE A 240 -9.99 -18.32 17.16
CA ILE A 240 -11.27 -18.75 17.73
C ILE A 240 -10.96 -19.60 18.97
N TYR A 241 -11.41 -19.11 20.12
CA TYR A 241 -11.15 -19.73 21.43
C TYR A 241 -12.31 -20.62 21.87
N GLU A 242 -12.00 -21.77 22.47
CA GLU A 242 -12.93 -22.63 23.19
C GLU A 242 -12.22 -23.08 24.48
N ASN A 243 -12.83 -22.83 25.64
CA ASN A 243 -12.23 -23.12 26.95
C ASN A 243 -10.80 -22.56 27.08
N GLU A 244 -10.62 -21.28 26.73
CA GLU A 244 -9.35 -20.53 26.76
C GLU A 244 -8.24 -21.07 25.85
N LYS A 245 -8.52 -22.08 25.03
CA LYS A 245 -7.58 -22.63 24.05
C LYS A 245 -7.96 -22.21 22.64
N VAL A 246 -6.96 -21.83 21.84
CA VAL A 246 -7.16 -21.59 20.41
C VAL A 246 -7.50 -22.92 19.73
N LYS A 247 -8.71 -23.01 19.18
CA LYS A 247 -9.18 -24.21 18.44
C LYS A 247 -8.98 -24.08 16.95
N LYS A 248 -9.22 -22.89 16.42
CA LYS A 248 -9.14 -22.59 14.99
C LYS A 248 -8.65 -21.17 14.79
N VAL A 249 -8.19 -20.89 13.57
CA VAL A 249 -7.84 -19.54 13.13
C VAL A 249 -8.60 -19.27 11.84
N LYS A 250 -9.46 -18.24 11.84
CA LYS A 250 -10.13 -17.78 10.62
C LYS A 250 -9.19 -16.84 9.88
N LEU A 251 -8.87 -17.18 8.63
CA LEU A 251 -8.02 -16.36 7.77
C LEU A 251 -8.87 -15.31 7.06
N ILE A 252 -8.34 -14.10 6.97
CA ILE A 252 -9.02 -12.94 6.40
C ILE A 252 -8.03 -12.22 5.49
N GLY A 253 -8.41 -12.01 4.23
CA GLY A 253 -7.62 -11.26 3.26
C GLY A 253 -7.53 -9.79 3.57
N LEU A 254 -6.38 -9.19 3.27
CA LEU A 254 -6.16 -7.75 3.50
C LEU A 254 -6.25 -6.91 2.23
N GLU A 255 -6.13 -7.51 1.05
CA GLU A 255 -6.01 -6.81 -0.23
C GLU A 255 -7.15 -7.18 -1.18
N ALA A 256 -7.58 -6.22 -2.01
CA ALA A 256 -8.66 -6.41 -2.98
C ALA A 256 -8.18 -6.94 -4.34
N ALA A 257 -6.86 -6.94 -4.56
CA ALA A 257 -6.22 -7.37 -5.79
C ALA A 257 -4.81 -7.91 -5.52
N SER A 258 -4.20 -8.50 -6.54
CA SER A 258 -2.85 -9.04 -6.48
C SER A 258 -1.82 -8.10 -7.09
N PHE A 259 -0.64 -8.02 -6.47
CA PHE A 259 0.53 -7.33 -7.03
C PHE A 259 1.60 -8.36 -7.39
N ALA A 260 1.39 -9.00 -8.54
CA ALA A 260 2.18 -10.14 -9.01
C ALA A 260 3.49 -9.71 -9.69
N LYS A 261 4.51 -10.58 -9.62
CA LYS A 261 5.69 -10.45 -10.47
C LYS A 261 5.34 -10.92 -11.88
N SER A 262 5.75 -10.16 -12.88
CA SER A 262 5.50 -10.46 -14.30
C SER A 262 6.76 -10.89 -15.08
N GLU A 263 7.92 -10.91 -14.44
CA GLU A 263 9.16 -11.36 -15.09
C GLU A 263 9.04 -12.85 -15.48
N GLY A 264 9.23 -13.15 -16.77
CA GLY A 264 9.07 -14.49 -17.33
C GLY A 264 7.62 -14.95 -17.53
N LEU A 265 6.64 -14.13 -17.16
CA LEU A 265 5.21 -14.45 -17.28
C LEU A 265 4.81 -14.51 -18.77
N ASN A 266 4.09 -15.59 -19.15
CA ASN A 266 3.59 -15.77 -20.51
C ASN A 266 2.25 -16.52 -20.50
N GLU A 267 1.62 -16.68 -21.67
CA GLU A 267 0.30 -17.30 -21.82
C GLU A 267 0.23 -18.76 -21.33
N LYS A 268 1.38 -19.45 -21.20
CA LYS A 268 1.47 -20.81 -20.69
C LYS A 268 1.65 -20.88 -19.17
N SER A 269 1.93 -19.75 -18.50
CA SER A 269 2.08 -19.69 -17.05
C SER A 269 0.76 -20.06 -16.36
N PRO A 270 0.78 -20.91 -15.31
CA PRO A 270 -0.43 -21.31 -14.58
C PRO A 270 -1.28 -20.13 -14.10
N GLU A 271 -0.62 -19.09 -13.58
CA GLU A 271 -1.21 -17.89 -13.03
C GLU A 271 -1.75 -16.93 -14.11
N TRP A 272 -1.37 -17.10 -15.39
CA TRP A 272 -1.76 -16.20 -16.48
C TRP A 272 -3.28 -16.02 -16.56
N LYS A 273 -4.03 -17.12 -16.47
CA LYS A 273 -5.49 -17.06 -16.56
C LYS A 273 -6.11 -16.25 -15.43
N GLY A 274 -5.60 -16.38 -14.20
CA GLY A 274 -6.07 -15.62 -13.05
C GLY A 274 -5.70 -14.15 -13.16
N LEU A 275 -4.44 -13.84 -13.48
CA LEU A 275 -3.95 -12.46 -13.62
C LEU A 275 -4.63 -11.71 -14.77
N MET A 276 -4.94 -12.40 -15.87
CA MET A 276 -5.61 -11.83 -17.04
C MET A 276 -7.15 -11.90 -16.98
N SER A 277 -7.72 -12.45 -15.90
CA SER A 277 -9.18 -12.60 -15.74
C SER A 277 -9.91 -11.29 -15.40
N SER A 278 -9.19 -10.20 -15.15
CA SER A 278 -9.72 -8.87 -14.81
C SER A 278 -10.74 -8.33 -15.82
N LYS A 279 -10.77 -8.86 -17.05
CA LYS A 279 -11.81 -8.55 -18.05
C LYS A 279 -13.20 -9.10 -17.72
N LYS A 280 -13.36 -9.99 -16.73
CA LYS A 280 -14.64 -10.67 -16.42
C LYS A 280 -15.36 -10.21 -15.15
N GLY A 281 -14.76 -9.34 -14.33
CA GLY A 281 -15.48 -8.59 -13.29
C GLY A 281 -16.32 -9.38 -12.27
N VAL A 282 -15.98 -10.63 -11.93
CA VAL A 282 -16.72 -11.40 -10.91
C VAL A 282 -15.74 -12.08 -9.96
N PHE A 283 -15.41 -11.41 -8.85
CA PHE A 283 -14.93 -12.08 -7.64
C PHE A 283 -16.17 -12.40 -6.79
N LYS A 284 -16.53 -13.69 -6.69
CA LYS A 284 -17.54 -14.16 -5.74
C LYS A 284 -16.91 -14.18 -4.36
N SER A 285 -17.33 -13.28 -3.47
CA SER A 285 -17.03 -13.39 -2.04
C SER A 285 -17.67 -14.68 -1.51
N ARG A 286 -16.86 -15.73 -1.30
CA ARG A 286 -17.29 -16.88 -0.50
C ARG A 286 -16.65 -16.72 0.86
N GLY A 287 -17.46 -16.29 1.84
CA GLY A 287 -17.07 -16.44 3.23
C GLY A 287 -16.92 -17.92 3.51
N ILE A 288 -15.72 -18.34 3.87
CA ILE A 288 -15.46 -19.71 4.33
C ILE A 288 -15.50 -19.69 5.85
N GLU A 289 -16.46 -20.43 6.40
CA GLU A 289 -16.45 -20.89 7.79
C GLU A 289 -15.73 -22.24 7.84
N PHE A 290 -14.84 -22.42 8.81
CA PHE A 290 -14.17 -23.69 9.12
C PHE A 290 -14.64 -24.26 10.44
#